data_AF-F6WG12-F1
#
_entry.id   AF-F6WG12-F1
#
_cell.length_a   1.000
_cell.length_b   1.000
_cell.length_c   1.000
_cell.angle_alpha   90.00
_cell.angle_beta   90.00
_cell.angle_gamma   90.00
#
_symmetry.space_group_name_H-M   'P 1'
#
loop_
_entity.id
_entity.type
_entity.pdbx_description
1 polymer ?
#
loop_
_entity_poly.entity_id
_entity_poly.type
_entity_poly.pdbx_seq_one_letter_code
_entity_poly.pdbx_strand_id
1 'polypeptide(L)'
;MRTAAATAVATKYLAPDNAKVLAIFGAGGQARSHFQTMNKIHKYEEILVWNHTTENGEKFCKEISKTFKNVRFCSNAKEAASNADVIVLVVSSQTPVLKGEWLKEGVHVNSVGACRPTWREMDDECMNQCELYVDSREGALKESGDIIMCQPKKLINGEIGEVIDGRCKVDRNKKTIFKSLGIAAEDLAAGHLVWKNLGSEI
;
A
#
# COMPACT_ATOMS: atom_id res chain seq x y z
N MET A 1 12.77 -4.61 -1.76
CA MET A 1 12.66 -3.92 -3.07
C MET A 1 11.44 -4.40 -3.86
N ARG A 2 11.28 -5.72 -4.08
CA ARG A 2 10.15 -6.26 -4.86
C ARG A 2 8.77 -5.85 -4.36
N THR A 3 8.52 -5.88 -3.05
CA THR A 3 7.24 -5.49 -2.46
C THR A 3 6.86 -4.04 -2.77
N ALA A 4 7.79 -3.11 -2.54
CA ALA A 4 7.57 -1.70 -2.87
C ALA A 4 7.36 -1.46 -4.38
N ALA A 5 8.02 -2.25 -5.23
CA ALA A 5 7.81 -2.19 -6.67
C ALA A 5 6.43 -2.71 -7.08
N ALA A 6 5.95 -3.81 -6.50
CA ALA A 6 4.59 -4.32 -6.71
C ALA A 6 3.53 -3.30 -6.29
N THR A 7 3.69 -2.71 -5.10
CA THR A 7 2.84 -1.61 -4.60
C THR A 7 2.84 -0.41 -5.56
N ALA A 8 4.01 -0.01 -6.06
CA ALA A 8 4.13 1.10 -6.99
C ALA A 8 3.42 0.80 -8.33
N VAL A 9 3.60 -0.41 -8.87
CA VAL A 9 2.87 -0.84 -10.07
C VAL A 9 1.37 -0.81 -9.82
N ALA A 10 0.88 -1.37 -8.70
CA ALA A 10 -0.54 -1.34 -8.38
C ALA A 10 -1.08 0.11 -8.29
N THR A 11 -0.36 0.98 -7.58
CA THR A 11 -0.70 2.40 -7.45
C THR A 11 -0.81 3.08 -8.80
N LYS A 12 0.07 2.79 -9.77
CA LYS A 12 0.02 3.38 -11.11
C LYS A 12 -1.32 3.11 -11.82
N TYR A 13 -1.95 1.96 -11.59
CA TYR A 13 -3.21 1.58 -12.24
C TYR A 13 -4.44 1.89 -11.40
N LEU A 14 -4.30 2.00 -10.08
CA LEU A 14 -5.43 2.06 -9.14
C LEU A 14 -5.61 3.43 -8.47
N ALA A 15 -4.54 4.21 -8.33
CA ALA A 15 -4.58 5.53 -7.69
C ALA A 15 -5.23 6.59 -8.58
N PRO A 16 -5.83 7.66 -8.02
CA PRO A 16 -6.36 8.75 -8.82
C PRO A 16 -5.23 9.44 -9.62
N ASP A 17 -5.53 9.89 -10.85
CA ASP A 17 -4.54 10.50 -11.76
C ASP A 17 -3.84 11.74 -11.18
N ASN A 18 -4.56 12.48 -10.35
CA ASN A 18 -4.11 13.73 -9.74
C ASN A 18 -3.74 13.56 -8.25
N ALA A 19 -3.32 12.36 -7.82
CA ALA A 19 -2.87 12.15 -6.45
C ALA A 19 -1.76 13.16 -6.08
N LYS A 20 -1.87 13.81 -4.93
CA LYS A 20 -0.92 14.82 -4.45
C LYS A 20 -0.37 14.49 -3.08
N VAL A 21 -1.15 13.81 -2.25
CA VAL A 21 -0.78 13.50 -0.87
C VAL A 21 -0.60 11.99 -0.71
N LEU A 22 0.59 11.59 -0.26
CA LEU A 22 0.92 10.22 0.12
C LEU A 22 0.93 10.11 1.65
N ALA A 23 0.13 9.22 2.21
CA ALA A 23 0.26 8.82 3.61
C ALA A 23 0.95 7.45 3.74
N ILE A 24 1.94 7.36 4.62
CA ILE A 24 2.64 6.12 4.97
C ILE A 24 2.33 5.79 6.43
N PHE A 25 1.69 4.65 6.64
CA PHE A 25 1.39 4.10 7.95
C PHE A 25 2.45 3.05 8.27
N GLY A 26 3.22 3.31 9.32
CA GLY A 26 4.37 2.51 9.71
C GLY A 26 5.68 3.21 9.41
N ALA A 27 6.68 2.92 10.24
CA ALA A 27 8.02 3.48 10.15
C ALA A 27 9.09 2.39 10.17
N GLY A 28 8.86 1.25 9.50
CA GLY A 28 9.82 0.14 9.37
C GLY A 28 10.60 0.12 8.04
N GLY A 29 11.28 -0.99 7.74
CA GLY A 29 12.04 -1.17 6.50
C GLY A 29 11.19 -1.06 5.23
N GLN A 30 9.96 -1.60 5.26
CA GLN A 30 9.01 -1.46 4.16
C GLN A 30 8.66 0.01 3.89
N ALA A 31 8.42 0.81 4.93
CA ALA A 31 8.13 2.25 4.79
C ALA A 31 9.23 3.00 4.03
N ARG A 32 10.51 2.71 4.31
CA ARG A 32 11.66 3.31 3.59
C ARG A 32 11.69 2.92 2.12
N SER A 33 11.55 1.64 1.83
CA SER A 33 11.53 1.16 0.44
C SER A 33 10.32 1.67 -0.35
N HIS A 34 9.16 1.80 0.31
CA HIS A 34 7.94 2.36 -0.28
C HIS A 34 8.11 3.85 -0.55
N PHE A 35 8.58 4.65 0.42
CA PHE A 35 8.90 6.06 0.18
C PHE A 35 9.80 6.24 -1.05
N GLN A 36 10.92 5.50 -1.11
CA GLN A 36 11.86 5.58 -2.23
C GLN A 36 11.25 5.20 -3.58
N THR A 37 10.34 4.23 -3.61
CA THR A 37 9.75 3.72 -4.86
C THR A 37 8.55 4.56 -5.29
N MET A 38 7.67 4.92 -4.36
CA MET A 38 6.48 5.73 -4.62
C MET A 38 6.86 7.12 -5.14
N ASN A 39 7.90 7.74 -4.58
CA ASN A 39 8.40 9.04 -5.05
C ASN A 39 9.04 9.00 -6.45
N LYS A 40 9.28 7.81 -7.02
CA LYS A 40 9.77 7.66 -8.41
C LYS A 40 8.64 7.54 -9.43
N ILE A 41 7.50 6.99 -9.03
CA ILE A 41 6.38 6.73 -9.94
C ILE A 41 5.38 7.88 -9.99
N HIS A 42 5.34 8.71 -8.95
CA HIS A 42 4.37 9.78 -8.82
C HIS A 42 4.97 11.02 -8.19
N LYS A 43 4.47 12.21 -8.56
CA LYS A 43 4.93 13.50 -8.02
C LYS A 43 4.00 13.96 -6.91
N TYR A 44 4.29 13.54 -5.68
CA TYR A 44 3.56 14.01 -4.51
C TYR A 44 3.98 15.43 -4.11
N GLU A 45 3.04 16.18 -3.56
CA GLU A 45 3.23 17.53 -3.00
C GLU A 45 3.44 17.48 -1.47
N GLU A 46 2.89 16.47 -0.79
CA GLU A 46 3.01 16.25 0.65
C GLU A 46 3.14 14.77 0.97
N ILE A 47 3.95 14.45 1.99
CA ILE A 47 4.03 13.11 2.57
C ILE A 47 3.65 13.18 4.05
N LEU A 48 2.61 12.43 4.39
CA LEU A 48 2.13 12.25 5.75
C LEU A 48 2.66 10.93 6.30
N VAL A 49 3.12 10.93 7.54
CA VAL A 49 3.60 9.72 8.20
C VAL A 49 2.83 9.54 9.50
N TRP A 50 2.28 8.35 9.69
CA TRP A 50 1.77 7.92 10.99
C TRP A 50 2.49 6.66 11.43
N ASN A 51 2.77 6.54 12.73
CA ASN A 51 3.28 5.32 13.33
C ASN A 51 2.81 5.23 14.78
N HIS A 52 2.51 4.02 15.26
CA HIS A 52 2.09 3.80 16.65
C HIS A 52 3.10 4.33 17.68
N THR A 53 4.40 4.16 17.41
CA THR A 53 5.48 4.74 18.22
C THR A 53 5.92 6.07 17.62
N THR A 54 5.61 7.17 18.29
CA THR A 54 5.89 8.54 17.82
C THR A 54 7.35 8.74 17.44
N GLU A 55 8.28 8.29 18.27
CA GLU A 55 9.72 8.50 18.09
C GLU A 55 10.21 7.85 16.78
N ASN A 56 9.70 6.66 16.45
CA ASN A 56 10.03 5.96 15.21
C ASN A 56 9.46 6.68 13.98
N GLY A 57 8.24 7.22 14.09
CA GLY A 57 7.60 8.01 13.05
C GLY A 57 8.34 9.31 12.77
N GLU A 58 8.67 10.08 13.81
CA GLU A 58 9.46 11.31 13.69
C GLU A 58 10.85 11.06 13.13
N LYS A 59 11.51 9.97 13.57
CA LYS A 59 12.80 9.56 13.01
C LYS A 59 12.68 9.28 11.50
N PHE A 60 11.64 8.55 11.09
CA PHE A 60 11.39 8.29 9.68
C PHE A 60 11.12 9.58 8.90
N CYS A 61 10.32 10.51 9.43
CA CYS A 61 10.14 11.83 8.81
C CYS A 61 11.47 12.54 8.60
N LYS A 62 12.31 12.64 9.65
CA LYS A 62 13.65 13.26 9.56
C LYS A 62 14.54 12.59 8.52
N GLU A 63 14.45 11.28 8.36
CA GLU A 63 15.18 10.53 7.34
C GLU A 63 14.75 10.94 5.92
N ILE A 64 13.45 10.93 5.63
CA ILE A 64 12.93 11.18 4.28
C ILE A 64 12.93 12.68 3.93
N SER A 65 12.86 13.56 4.93
CA SER A 65 12.98 15.02 4.79
C SER A 65 14.29 15.47 4.14
N LYS A 66 15.33 14.62 4.16
CA LYS A 66 16.60 14.87 3.45
C LYS A 66 16.43 14.92 1.92
N THR A 67 15.41 14.25 1.40
CA THR A 67 15.17 14.08 -0.04
C THR A 67 13.80 14.57 -0.49
N PHE A 68 12.90 14.88 0.44
CA PHE A 68 11.56 15.39 0.17
C PHE A 68 11.24 16.53 1.15
N LYS A 69 10.84 17.71 0.66
CA LYS A 69 10.75 18.90 1.53
C LYS A 69 9.52 18.90 2.45
N ASN A 70 8.36 18.51 1.93
CA ASN A 70 7.09 18.65 2.63
C ASN A 70 6.65 17.33 3.29
N VAL A 71 7.27 17.03 4.43
CA VAL A 71 7.01 15.80 5.19
C VAL A 71 6.47 16.17 6.56
N ARG A 72 5.38 15.51 6.96
CA ARG A 72 4.71 15.80 8.23
C ARG A 72 4.42 14.51 8.99
N PHE A 73 4.83 14.48 10.25
CA PHE A 73 4.38 13.45 11.17
C PHE A 73 2.96 13.80 11.67
N CYS A 74 2.06 12.83 11.60
CA CYS A 74 0.71 12.91 12.16
C CYS A 74 0.68 12.05 13.43
N SER A 75 0.35 12.64 14.58
CA SER A 75 0.17 11.87 15.83
C SER A 75 -1.12 11.05 15.84
N ASN A 76 -2.04 11.32 14.91
CA ASN A 76 -3.31 10.66 14.76
C ASN A 76 -3.43 9.98 13.39
N ALA A 77 -3.77 8.70 13.39
CA ALA A 77 -4.00 7.90 12.17
C ALA A 77 -5.10 8.51 11.28
N LYS A 78 -6.17 9.03 11.88
CA LYS A 78 -7.27 9.68 11.16
C LYS A 78 -6.81 10.89 10.37
N GLU A 79 -5.92 11.69 10.94
CA GLU A 79 -5.39 12.89 10.29
C GLU A 79 -4.60 12.54 9.04
N ALA A 80 -3.73 11.52 9.11
CA ALA A 80 -2.98 11.04 7.96
C ALA A 80 -3.90 10.47 6.87
N ALA A 81 -4.91 9.68 7.24
CA ALA A 81 -5.84 9.06 6.30
C ALA A 81 -6.75 10.08 5.60
N SER A 82 -7.31 11.04 6.34
CA SER A 82 -8.34 11.96 5.83
C SER A 82 -7.81 12.95 4.79
N ASN A 83 -6.49 13.17 4.75
CA ASN A 83 -5.85 14.10 3.83
C ASN A 83 -5.15 13.41 2.65
N ALA A 84 -5.09 12.07 2.64
CA ALA A 84 -4.32 11.33 1.65
C ALA A 84 -5.12 11.01 0.39
N ASP A 85 -4.45 11.07 -0.76
CA ASP A 85 -4.96 10.51 -2.02
C ASP A 85 -4.46 9.06 -2.23
N VAL A 86 -3.27 8.76 -1.70
CA VAL A 86 -2.69 7.42 -1.66
C VAL A 86 -2.27 7.10 -0.23
N ILE A 87 -2.68 5.94 0.28
CA ILE A 87 -2.29 5.42 1.59
C ILE A 87 -1.47 4.15 1.39
N VAL A 88 -0.36 4.01 2.10
CA VAL A 88 0.43 2.79 2.17
C VAL A 88 0.44 2.30 3.61
N LEU A 89 -0.18 1.14 3.85
CA LEU A 89 -0.17 0.44 5.12
C LEU A 89 0.95 -0.60 5.10
N VAL A 90 1.97 -0.36 5.91
CA VAL A 90 3.13 -1.24 6.10
C VAL A 90 3.35 -1.47 7.59
N VAL A 91 2.27 -1.78 8.31
CA VAL A 91 2.29 -2.03 9.75
C VAL A 91 2.13 -3.51 10.07
N SER A 92 2.81 -3.95 11.12
CA SER A 92 2.64 -5.30 11.68
C SER A 92 1.55 -5.29 12.76
N SER A 93 0.37 -4.77 12.44
CA SER A 93 -0.75 -4.70 13.39
C SER A 93 -1.58 -5.99 13.40
N GLN A 94 -2.06 -6.37 14.58
CA GLN A 94 -3.06 -7.44 14.71
C GLN A 94 -4.49 -6.90 14.55
N THR A 95 -4.70 -5.64 14.91
CA THR A 95 -6.01 -4.96 14.88
C THR A 95 -6.00 -3.79 13.89
N PRO A 96 -7.15 -3.41 13.32
CA PRO A 96 -7.24 -2.32 12.36
C PRO A 96 -6.61 -1.01 12.86
N VAL A 97 -5.76 -0.42 12.02
CA VAL A 97 -5.16 0.91 12.22
C VAL A 97 -5.74 1.96 11.28
N LEU A 98 -6.44 1.52 10.23
CA LEU A 98 -7.14 2.37 9.27
C LEU A 98 -8.64 2.07 9.38
N LYS A 99 -9.45 3.13 9.47
CA LYS A 99 -10.91 3.03 9.47
C LYS A 99 -11.52 3.62 8.22
N GLY A 100 -12.58 2.99 7.76
CA GLY A 100 -13.25 3.39 6.52
C GLY A 100 -13.85 4.78 6.57
N GLU A 101 -14.36 5.20 7.73
CA GLU A 101 -14.90 6.56 7.95
C GLU A 101 -13.87 7.69 7.76
N TRP A 102 -12.58 7.37 7.66
CA TRP A 102 -11.51 8.36 7.45
C TRP A 102 -11.15 8.52 5.96
N LEU A 103 -11.67 7.66 5.09
CA LEU A 103 -11.25 7.59 3.70
C LEU A 103 -11.95 8.67 2.86
N LYS A 104 -11.13 9.52 2.23
CA LYS A 104 -11.55 10.45 1.18
C LYS A 104 -12.09 9.70 -0.04
N GLU A 105 -13.04 10.30 -0.75
CA GLU A 105 -13.45 9.81 -2.07
C GLU A 105 -12.27 9.72 -3.05
N GLY A 106 -12.24 8.66 -3.85
CA GLY A 106 -11.17 8.39 -4.81
C GLY A 106 -9.81 8.01 -4.21
N VAL A 107 -9.71 7.80 -2.89
CA VAL A 107 -8.45 7.37 -2.27
C VAL A 107 -8.04 5.96 -2.73
N HIS A 108 -6.75 5.76 -2.93
CA HIS A 108 -6.18 4.43 -3.14
C HIS A 108 -5.36 3.97 -1.94
N VAL A 109 -5.66 2.78 -1.42
CA VAL A 109 -4.99 2.17 -0.28
C VAL A 109 -4.19 0.96 -0.74
N ASN A 110 -2.91 0.94 -0.42
CA ASN A 110 -2.06 -0.24 -0.54
C ASN A 110 -1.91 -0.86 0.85
N SER A 111 -2.52 -2.02 1.07
CA SER A 111 -2.33 -2.81 2.30
C SER A 111 -1.33 -3.92 2.05
N VAL A 112 -0.16 -3.77 2.66
CA VAL A 112 1.00 -4.64 2.47
C VAL A 112 1.34 -5.41 3.75
N GLY A 113 0.92 -4.89 4.91
CA GLY A 113 1.09 -5.57 6.18
C GLY A 113 0.06 -6.67 6.41
N ALA A 114 -0.01 -7.13 7.67
CA ALA A 114 -0.96 -8.15 8.13
C ALA A 114 -1.12 -9.38 7.19
N CYS A 115 -0.01 -10.01 6.81
CA CYS A 115 0.01 -11.23 6.00
C CYS A 115 -0.29 -12.51 6.81
N ARG A 116 -1.20 -12.41 7.79
CA ARG A 116 -1.65 -13.55 8.59
C ARG A 116 -3.17 -13.59 8.62
N PRO A 117 -3.78 -14.79 8.61
CA PRO A 117 -5.25 -14.94 8.56
C PRO A 117 -5.99 -14.27 9.72
N THR A 118 -5.29 -14.02 10.82
CA THR A 118 -5.82 -13.45 12.06
C THR A 118 -5.42 -11.99 12.29
N TRP A 119 -4.67 -11.38 11.36
CA TRP A 119 -4.19 -10.00 11.50
C TRP A 119 -4.91 -9.09 10.50
N ARG A 120 -5.18 -7.85 10.91
CA ARG A 120 -5.80 -6.82 10.04
C ARG A 120 -5.13 -5.49 10.19
N GLU A 121 -5.00 -4.77 9.08
CA GLU A 121 -4.65 -3.35 9.07
C GLU A 121 -5.90 -2.47 8.92
N MET A 122 -6.99 -3.01 8.38
CA MET A 122 -8.19 -2.27 8.00
C MET A 122 -9.46 -2.85 8.62
N ASP A 123 -10.40 -1.98 8.98
CA ASP A 123 -11.72 -2.38 9.46
C ASP A 123 -12.64 -2.85 8.32
N ASP A 124 -13.81 -3.38 8.68
CA ASP A 124 -14.81 -3.83 7.70
C ASP A 124 -15.30 -2.67 6.83
N GLU A 125 -15.41 -1.46 7.39
CA GLU A 125 -15.86 -0.29 6.67
C GLU A 125 -14.89 0.11 5.54
N CYS A 126 -13.57 0.02 5.74
CA CYS A 126 -12.59 0.17 4.66
C CYS A 126 -12.87 -0.83 3.54
N MET A 127 -12.99 -2.11 3.90
CA MET A 127 -13.15 -3.20 2.93
C MET A 127 -14.47 -3.05 2.16
N ASN A 128 -15.55 -2.67 2.83
CA ASN A 128 -16.89 -2.62 2.25
C ASN A 128 -17.03 -1.48 1.22
N GLN A 129 -16.45 -0.31 1.49
CA GLN A 129 -16.61 0.85 0.61
C GLN A 129 -15.61 0.95 -0.55
N CYS A 130 -14.56 0.12 -0.56
CA CYS A 130 -13.52 0.17 -1.59
C CYS A 130 -13.64 -0.98 -2.60
N GLU A 131 -13.29 -0.76 -3.86
CA GLU A 131 -13.03 -1.87 -4.78
C GLU A 131 -11.72 -2.58 -4.39
N LEU A 132 -11.76 -3.90 -4.25
CA LEU A 132 -10.64 -4.70 -3.75
C LEU A 132 -9.90 -5.40 -4.90
N TYR A 133 -8.63 -5.09 -5.02
CA TYR A 133 -7.69 -5.73 -5.93
C TYR A 133 -6.61 -6.44 -5.11
N VAL A 134 -6.13 -7.57 -5.61
CA VAL A 134 -5.13 -8.41 -4.91
C VAL A 134 -3.99 -8.78 -5.85
N ASP A 135 -2.87 -9.25 -5.31
CA ASP A 135 -1.81 -9.86 -6.11
C ASP A 135 -2.20 -11.27 -6.59
N SER A 136 -2.76 -12.09 -5.71
CA SER A 136 -3.29 -13.43 -5.99
C SER A 136 -4.55 -13.69 -5.17
N ARG A 137 -5.64 -14.13 -5.81
CA ARG A 137 -6.87 -14.53 -5.11
C ARG A 137 -6.63 -15.70 -4.16
N GLU A 138 -5.84 -16.68 -4.58
CA GLU A 138 -5.52 -17.86 -3.78
C GLU A 138 -4.83 -17.46 -2.48
N GLY A 139 -3.76 -16.65 -2.58
CA GLY A 139 -3.04 -16.12 -1.42
C GLY A 139 -3.95 -15.27 -0.53
N ALA A 140 -4.69 -14.34 -1.15
CA ALA A 140 -5.60 -13.43 -0.45
C ALA A 140 -6.63 -14.15 0.42
N LEU A 141 -7.29 -15.19 -0.12
CA LEU A 141 -8.31 -15.96 0.58
C LEU A 141 -7.75 -16.87 1.68
N LYS A 142 -6.45 -17.19 1.62
CA LYS A 142 -5.79 -18.10 2.57
C LYS A 142 -5.03 -17.37 3.67
N GLU A 143 -4.47 -16.20 3.38
CA GLU A 143 -3.46 -15.56 4.24
C GLU A 143 -3.85 -14.17 4.73
N SER A 144 -4.76 -13.46 4.06
CA SER A 144 -5.12 -12.09 4.45
C SER A 144 -6.26 -12.08 5.46
N GLY A 145 -5.96 -11.75 6.72
CA GLY A 145 -7.01 -11.54 7.72
C GLY A 145 -7.96 -10.39 7.40
N ASP A 146 -7.49 -9.35 6.68
CA ASP A 146 -8.36 -8.25 6.19
C ASP A 146 -9.51 -8.77 5.32
N ILE A 147 -9.27 -9.82 4.53
CA ILE A 147 -10.26 -10.42 3.62
C ILE A 147 -11.01 -11.56 4.31
N ILE A 148 -10.30 -12.45 5.00
CA ILE A 148 -10.87 -13.65 5.64
C ILE A 148 -11.88 -13.26 6.72
N MET A 149 -11.56 -12.24 7.52
CA MET A 149 -12.39 -11.84 8.65
C MET A 149 -13.38 -10.73 8.30
N CYS A 150 -13.38 -10.22 7.06
CA CYS A 150 -14.29 -9.16 6.62
C CYS A 150 -15.76 -9.60 6.69
N GLN A 151 -16.62 -8.71 7.21
CA GLN A 151 -18.08 -8.88 7.22
C GLN A 151 -18.80 -7.65 6.61
N PRO A 152 -19.72 -7.84 5.64
CA PRO A 152 -19.97 -9.09 4.91
C PRO A 152 -18.73 -9.57 4.14
N LYS A 153 -18.76 -10.80 3.63
CA LYS A 153 -17.65 -11.35 2.85
C LYS A 153 -17.34 -10.47 1.66
N LYS A 154 -16.07 -10.07 1.55
CA LYS A 154 -15.63 -9.15 0.51
C LYS A 154 -15.46 -9.88 -0.83
N LEU A 155 -16.06 -9.31 -1.88
CA LEU A 155 -15.76 -9.69 -3.25
C LEU A 155 -14.41 -9.10 -3.68
N ILE A 156 -13.56 -9.92 -4.27
CA ILE A 156 -12.33 -9.48 -4.94
C ILE A 156 -12.69 -9.05 -6.37
N ASN A 157 -12.51 -7.77 -6.67
CA ASN A 157 -12.82 -7.18 -7.98
C ASN A 157 -11.86 -7.68 -9.08
N GLY A 158 -10.59 -7.89 -8.75
CA GLY A 158 -9.58 -8.27 -9.73
C GLY A 158 -8.24 -8.67 -9.11
N GLU A 159 -7.43 -9.41 -9.85
CA GLU A 159 -5.99 -9.51 -9.60
C GLU A 159 -5.25 -8.39 -10.34
N ILE A 160 -4.15 -7.92 -9.78
CA ILE A 160 -3.41 -6.81 -10.38
C ILE A 160 -2.87 -7.15 -11.76
N GLY A 161 -2.53 -8.41 -12.02
CA GLY A 161 -2.17 -8.88 -13.37
C GLY A 161 -3.31 -8.71 -14.38
N GLU A 162 -4.56 -8.96 -13.98
CA GLU A 162 -5.73 -8.77 -14.84
C GLU A 162 -5.98 -7.29 -15.14
N VAL A 163 -5.72 -6.41 -14.16
CA VAL A 163 -5.80 -4.95 -14.34
C VAL A 163 -4.74 -4.49 -15.34
N ILE A 164 -3.49 -4.95 -15.17
CA ILE A 164 -2.36 -4.60 -16.06
C ILE A 164 -2.64 -5.07 -17.49
N ASP A 165 -3.20 -6.26 -17.66
CA ASP A 165 -3.53 -6.84 -18.97
C ASP A 165 -4.82 -6.26 -19.59
N GLY A 166 -5.52 -5.34 -18.90
CA GLY A 166 -6.79 -4.76 -19.36
C GLY A 166 -8.00 -5.70 -19.30
N ARG A 167 -7.87 -6.87 -18.67
CA ARG A 167 -8.95 -7.84 -18.46
C ARG A 167 -9.88 -7.45 -17.31
N CYS A 168 -9.38 -6.66 -16.36
CA CYS A 168 -10.16 -6.06 -15.29
C CYS A 168 -10.16 -4.54 -15.43
N LYS A 169 -11.33 -3.92 -15.62
CA LYS A 169 -11.47 -2.46 -15.70
C LYS A 169 -11.51 -1.87 -14.30
N VAL A 170 -10.85 -0.73 -14.14
CA VAL A 170 -10.77 -0.01 -12.86
C VAL A 170 -11.37 1.38 -13.03
N ASP A 171 -12.26 1.76 -12.12
CA ASP A 171 -12.71 3.15 -11.97
C ASP A 171 -11.89 3.84 -10.89
N ARG A 172 -10.89 4.63 -11.32
CA ARG A 172 -9.94 5.32 -10.44
C ARG A 172 -10.55 6.50 -9.68
N ASN A 173 -11.83 6.82 -9.90
CA ASN A 173 -12.58 7.79 -9.08
C ASN A 173 -13.20 7.15 -7.84
N LYS A 174 -13.30 5.83 -7.79
CA LYS A 174 -13.76 5.11 -6.60
C LYS A 174 -12.63 4.91 -5.61
N LYS A 175 -12.99 4.60 -4.37
CA LYS A 175 -12.03 4.14 -3.37
C LYS A 175 -11.52 2.75 -3.79
N THR A 176 -10.22 2.56 -3.82
CA THR A 176 -9.61 1.29 -4.23
C THR A 176 -8.65 0.78 -3.16
N ILE A 177 -8.61 -0.54 -2.97
CA ILE A 177 -7.64 -1.23 -2.12
C ILE A 177 -6.83 -2.16 -3.01
N PHE A 178 -5.51 -2.12 -2.90
CA PHE A 178 -4.62 -3.21 -3.30
C PHE A 178 -4.12 -3.94 -2.07
N LYS A 179 -4.49 -5.22 -1.91
CA LYS A 179 -3.93 -6.10 -0.88
C LYS A 179 -2.76 -6.89 -1.47
N SER A 180 -1.58 -6.69 -0.90
CA SER A 180 -0.37 -7.42 -1.26
C SER A 180 0.04 -8.38 -0.14
N LEU A 181 0.29 -9.63 -0.50
CA LEU A 181 0.88 -10.68 0.34
C LEU A 181 2.26 -11.09 -0.20
N GLY A 182 2.49 -10.84 -1.49
CA GLY A 182 3.65 -11.24 -2.24
C GLY A 182 3.45 -12.56 -2.95
N ILE A 183 3.94 -12.63 -4.19
CA ILE A 183 3.93 -13.84 -5.00
C ILE A 183 5.36 -14.20 -5.41
N ALA A 184 5.65 -15.50 -5.49
CA ALA A 184 7.00 -15.98 -5.82
C ALA A 184 7.52 -15.46 -7.18
N ALA A 185 6.61 -15.16 -8.12
CA ALA A 185 6.96 -14.57 -9.40
C ALA A 185 7.66 -13.20 -9.26
N GLU A 186 7.30 -12.38 -8.26
CA GLU A 186 7.96 -11.11 -7.99
C GLU A 186 9.41 -11.32 -7.52
N ASP A 187 9.63 -12.30 -6.65
CA ASP A 187 10.96 -12.64 -6.15
C ASP A 187 11.83 -13.23 -7.27
N LEU A 188 11.26 -14.08 -8.13
CA LEU A 188 11.94 -14.63 -9.30
C LEU A 188 12.34 -13.54 -10.29
N ALA A 189 11.45 -12.59 -10.60
CA ALA A 189 11.75 -11.48 -11.49
C ALA A 189 12.87 -10.59 -10.93
N ALA A 190 12.82 -10.27 -9.64
CA ALA A 190 13.86 -9.50 -8.98
C ALA A 190 15.21 -10.26 -8.96
N GLY A 191 15.19 -11.55 -8.65
CA GLY A 191 16.37 -12.41 -8.65
C GLY A 191 17.01 -12.51 -10.04
N HIS A 192 16.20 -12.70 -11.08
CA HIS A 192 16.67 -12.74 -12.46
C HIS A 192 17.31 -11.41 -12.89
N LEU A 193 16.73 -10.27 -12.51
CA LEU A 193 17.31 -8.95 -12.80
C LEU A 193 18.68 -8.77 -12.15
N VAL A 194 18.82 -9.17 -10.89
CA VAL A 194 20.12 -9.12 -10.19
C VAL A 194 21.13 -10.04 -10.87
N TRP A 195 20.75 -11.29 -11.15
CA TRP A 195 21.61 -12.26 -11.83
C TRP A 195 22.10 -11.74 -13.19
N LYS A 196 21.20 -11.16 -13.99
CA LYS A 196 21.53 -10.59 -15.30
C LYS A 196 22.53 -9.43 -15.18
N ASN A 197 22.35 -8.54 -14.20
CA ASN A 197 23.24 -7.40 -14.02
C ASN A 197 24.63 -7.81 -13.52
N LEU A 198 24.74 -8.88 -12.72
CA LEU A 198 26.02 -9.46 -12.32
C LEU A 198 26.75 -10.12 -13.50
N GLY A 199 26.00 -10.78 -14.40
CA GLY A 199 26.55 -11.42 -15.59
C GLY A 199 27.00 -10.48 -16.70
N SER A 200 26.63 -9.18 -16.63
CA SER A 200 27.09 -8.15 -17.57
C SER A 200 28.37 -7.40 -17.12
N GLU A 201 28.92 -7.74 -15.95
CA GLU A 201 30.16 -7.15 -15.40
C GLU A 201 31.38 -8.09 -15.53
N ILE A 202 31.27 -9.20 -16.28
CA ILE A 202 32.34 -10.16 -16.60
C ILE A 202 32.47 -10.24 -18.12
#